data_AF-A0A536NY95-F1
#
_entry.id   AF-A0A536NY95-F1
#
_cell.length_a   1.000
_cell.length_b   1.000
_cell.length_c   1.000
_cell.angle_alpha   90.00
_cell.angle_beta   90.00
_cell.angle_gamma   90.00
#
_symmetry.space_group_name_H-M   'P 1'
#
loop_
_entity.id
_entity.type
_entity.pdbx_description
1 polymer ?
#
loop_
_entity_poly.entity_id
_entity_poly.type
_entity_poly.pdbx_seq_one_letter_code
_entity_poly.pdbx_strand_id
1 'polypeptide(L)'
;RIAGVDIPPQKRVAIALTYIHGIGDTTAQKILKMANIDPDKRTKDLPEEEVGRLRQVIDRLSTGKEIVIEGDLRREVATNIKRLTEIGSYRGQRHRRGLPVRGQRTRTNARSRRGPKRAVAGKKKVVRTRRRERKNVVAGQAHIQSTFNNTIISISDIEGNVISWGSAGAQGFKGSRKSTPFAAQQTAEATAKRALEHGMRSIEVFVRGPGAGREAAIRSLQATGLEVSAITDVTPIPHNGCRPPKRRRV
;
A
#
# COMPACT_ATOMS: atom_id res chain seq x y z
N ARG A 1 -14.33 24.37 -29.20
CA ARG A 1 -12.95 23.86 -29.11
C ARG A 1 -11.97 25.01 -28.86
N ILE A 2 -11.14 24.95 -27.81
CA ILE A 2 -10.10 25.95 -27.51
C ILE A 2 -8.78 25.19 -27.33
N ALA A 3 -7.69 25.64 -27.96
CA ALA A 3 -6.38 24.99 -27.94
C ALA A 3 -6.42 23.47 -28.28
N GLY A 4 -7.27 23.07 -29.23
CA GLY A 4 -7.40 21.68 -29.66
C GLY A 4 -8.25 20.77 -28.74
N VAL A 5 -8.80 21.29 -27.64
CA VAL A 5 -9.62 20.54 -26.66
C VAL A 5 -11.07 21.01 -26.67
N ASP A 6 -11.99 20.05 -26.52
CA ASP A 6 -13.42 20.33 -26.38
C ASP A 6 -13.76 20.58 -24.92
N ILE A 7 -14.22 21.81 -24.66
CA ILE A 7 -14.54 22.29 -23.33
C ILE A 7 -16.01 21.99 -23.03
N PRO A 8 -16.36 21.55 -21.80
CA PRO A 8 -17.75 21.27 -21.43
C PRO A 8 -18.65 22.51 -21.52
N PRO A 9 -19.79 22.45 -22.25
CA PRO A 9 -20.59 23.63 -22.60
C PRO A 9 -21.37 24.22 -21.42
N GLN A 10 -21.73 23.41 -20.42
CA GLN A 10 -22.61 23.83 -19.32
C GLN A 10 -21.86 24.42 -18.11
N LYS A 11 -20.52 24.41 -18.12
CA LYS A 11 -19.70 24.89 -17.00
C LYS A 11 -19.37 26.37 -17.14
N ARG A 12 -19.10 27.01 -15.98
CA ARG A 12 -18.54 28.36 -15.89
C ARG A 12 -17.19 28.41 -16.60
N VAL A 13 -16.89 29.48 -17.33
CA VAL A 13 -15.69 29.59 -18.17
C VAL A 13 -14.41 29.31 -17.37
N ALA A 14 -14.32 29.82 -16.13
CA ALA A 14 -13.16 29.59 -15.26
C ALA A 14 -12.88 28.11 -15.00
N ILE A 15 -13.93 27.32 -14.73
CA ILE A 15 -13.82 25.88 -14.50
C ILE A 15 -13.63 25.13 -15.82
N ALA A 16 -14.24 25.63 -16.89
CA ALA A 16 -14.18 25.00 -18.19
C ALA A 16 -12.75 25.05 -18.77
N LEU A 17 -12.01 26.14 -18.54
CA LEU A 17 -10.61 26.28 -18.96
C LEU A 17 -9.66 25.29 -18.25
N THR A 18 -9.96 24.84 -17.03
CA THR A 18 -9.09 23.87 -16.31
C THR A 18 -9.14 22.46 -16.88
N TYR A 19 -10.05 22.20 -17.83
CA TYR A 19 -10.05 20.97 -18.62
C TYR A 19 -8.87 20.92 -19.61
N ILE A 20 -8.30 22.07 -19.96
CA ILE A 20 -7.06 22.13 -20.74
C ILE A 20 -5.91 21.77 -19.80
N HIS A 21 -5.22 20.68 -20.10
CA HIS A 21 -4.10 20.20 -19.29
C HIS A 21 -2.99 21.25 -19.24
N GLY A 22 -2.66 21.70 -18.03
CA GLY A 22 -1.66 22.76 -17.79
C GLY A 22 -2.27 24.06 -17.27
N ILE A 23 -3.59 24.24 -17.43
CA ILE A 23 -4.33 25.36 -16.88
C ILE A 23 -4.97 24.92 -15.55
N GLY A 24 -4.54 25.53 -14.45
CA GLY A 24 -5.23 25.47 -13.14
C GLY A 24 -6.12 26.69 -12.89
N ASP A 25 -6.77 26.75 -11.73
CA ASP A 25 -7.71 27.82 -11.39
C ASP A 25 -7.06 29.22 -11.43
N THR A 26 -5.85 29.36 -10.88
CA THR A 26 -5.14 30.64 -10.84
C THR A 26 -4.75 31.14 -12.23
N THR A 27 -4.28 30.24 -13.10
CA THR A 27 -3.97 30.56 -14.49
C THR A 27 -5.23 30.85 -15.31
N ALA A 28 -6.32 30.11 -15.08
CA ALA A 28 -7.60 30.37 -15.74
C ALA A 28 -8.13 31.75 -15.40
N GLN A 29 -8.09 32.16 -14.12
CA GLN A 29 -8.48 33.49 -13.70
C GLN A 29 -7.60 34.59 -14.31
N LYS A 30 -6.28 34.36 -14.44
CA LYS A 30 -5.38 35.30 -15.12
C LYS A 30 -5.75 35.47 -16.60
N ILE A 31 -5.99 34.37 -17.29
CA ILE A 31 -6.39 34.37 -18.71
C ILE A 31 -7.72 35.13 -18.89
N LEU A 32 -8.70 34.89 -18.03
CA LEU A 32 -10.00 35.55 -18.09
C LEU A 32 -9.90 37.06 -17.82
N LYS A 33 -9.07 37.47 -16.86
CA LYS A 33 -8.78 38.89 -16.61
C LYS A 33 -8.12 39.56 -17.81
N MET A 34 -7.15 38.90 -18.44
CA MET A 34 -6.48 39.42 -19.64
C MET A 34 -7.39 39.49 -20.87
N ALA A 35 -8.31 38.54 -21.00
CA ALA A 35 -9.30 38.51 -22.08
C ALA A 35 -10.51 39.43 -21.82
N ASN A 36 -10.61 40.02 -20.62
CA ASN A 36 -11.73 40.81 -20.13
C ASN A 36 -13.08 40.08 -20.27
N ILE A 37 -13.14 38.84 -19.78
CA ILE A 37 -14.34 37.99 -19.81
C ILE A 37 -14.75 37.65 -18.38
N ASP A 38 -16.05 37.73 -18.12
CA ASP A 38 -16.63 37.37 -16.83
C ASP A 38 -16.44 35.85 -16.54
N PRO A 39 -15.80 35.49 -15.41
CA PRO A 39 -15.58 34.11 -15.00
C PRO A 39 -16.84 33.26 -14.81
N ASP A 40 -17.98 33.89 -14.47
CA ASP A 40 -19.21 33.19 -14.12
C ASP A 40 -20.13 32.89 -15.31
N LYS A 41 -19.83 33.48 -16.48
CA LYS A 41 -20.50 33.13 -17.75
C LYS A 41 -20.37 31.65 -18.03
N ARG A 42 -21.39 31.07 -18.68
CA ARG A 42 -21.34 29.67 -19.11
C ARG A 42 -20.65 29.56 -20.47
N THR A 43 -20.02 28.41 -20.69
CA THR A 43 -19.26 28.15 -21.93
C THR A 43 -20.15 28.16 -23.19
N LYS A 44 -21.42 27.80 -23.06
CA LYS A 44 -22.42 27.85 -24.14
C LYS A 44 -22.78 29.29 -24.55
N ASP A 45 -22.73 30.23 -23.61
CA ASP A 45 -23.24 31.58 -23.80
C ASP A 45 -22.12 32.56 -24.23
N LEU A 46 -20.94 32.02 -24.56
CA LEU A 46 -19.80 32.79 -25.05
C LEU A 46 -19.96 33.11 -26.54
N PRO A 47 -19.98 34.39 -26.93
CA PRO A 47 -19.95 34.76 -28.34
C PRO A 47 -18.62 34.35 -28.97
N GLU A 48 -18.63 34.12 -30.28
CA GLU A 48 -17.48 33.60 -31.02
C GLU A 48 -16.26 34.56 -30.95
N GLU A 49 -16.51 35.86 -30.80
CA GLU A 49 -15.48 36.88 -30.55
C GLU A 49 -14.73 36.70 -29.21
N GLU A 50 -15.46 36.41 -28.12
CA GLU A 50 -14.86 36.17 -26.80
C GLU A 50 -14.04 34.87 -26.82
N VAL A 51 -14.49 33.85 -27.57
CA VAL A 51 -13.73 32.62 -27.81
C VAL A 51 -12.44 32.91 -28.59
N GLY A 52 -12.49 33.81 -29.58
CA GLY A 52 -11.32 34.29 -30.32
C GLY A 52 -10.29 34.97 -29.42
N ARG A 53 -10.74 35.88 -28.54
CA ARG A 53 -9.87 36.56 -27.55
C ARG A 53 -9.20 35.57 -26.59
N LEU A 54 -9.94 34.57 -26.10
CA LEU A 54 -9.38 33.52 -25.25
C LEU A 54 -8.28 32.72 -25.95
N ARG A 55 -8.48 32.36 -27.22
CA ARG A 55 -7.45 31.66 -28.01
C ARG A 55 -6.20 32.52 -28.16
N GLN A 56 -6.34 33.79 -28.55
CA GLN A 56 -5.21 34.70 -28.72
C GLN A 56 -4.40 34.90 -27.44
N VAL A 57 -5.07 35.04 -26.29
CA VAL A 57 -4.39 35.17 -24.99
C VAL A 57 -3.67 33.88 -24.61
N ILE A 58 -4.30 32.72 -24.82
CA ILE A 58 -3.69 31.42 -24.55
C ILE A 58 -2.47 31.18 -25.46
N ASP A 59 -2.58 31.48 -26.75
CA ASP A 59 -1.49 31.31 -27.73
C ASP A 59 -0.32 32.26 -27.46
N ARG A 60 -0.61 33.50 -27.04
CA ARG A 60 0.40 34.47 -26.60
C ARG A 60 1.17 33.96 -25.38
N LEU A 61 0.45 33.49 -24.35
CA LEU A 61 1.05 32.95 -23.12
C LEU A 61 1.81 31.64 -23.36
N SER A 62 1.35 30.84 -24.33
CA SER A 62 2.03 29.62 -24.77
C SER A 62 3.36 29.93 -25.47
N THR A 63 3.36 30.90 -26.40
CA THR A 63 4.55 31.31 -27.15
C THR A 63 5.59 31.97 -26.25
N GLY A 64 5.15 32.72 -25.24
CA GLY A 64 6.01 33.31 -24.22
C GLY A 64 6.63 32.31 -23.23
N LYS A 65 6.34 31.00 -23.35
CA LYS A 65 6.71 29.93 -22.39
C LYS A 65 6.21 30.14 -20.96
N GLU A 66 5.28 31.07 -20.73
CA GLU A 66 4.71 31.26 -19.39
C GLU A 66 3.79 30.12 -19.00
N ILE A 67 3.09 29.52 -19.99
CA ILE A 67 2.21 28.37 -19.78
C ILE A 67 2.49 27.33 -20.86
N VAL A 68 2.91 26.13 -20.43
CA VAL A 68 2.99 24.96 -21.32
C VAL A 68 1.66 24.20 -21.23
N ILE A 69 1.00 24.02 -22.37
CA ILE A 69 -0.33 23.39 -22.44
C ILE A 69 -0.32 22.05 -23.18
N GLU A 70 -1.28 21.20 -22.81
CA GLU A 70 -1.64 19.93 -23.45
C GLU A 70 -0.46 19.08 -23.92
N GLY A 71 -0.21 19.04 -25.23
CA GLY A 71 0.73 18.13 -25.86
C GLY A 71 2.16 18.35 -25.37
N ASP A 72 2.58 19.60 -25.24
CA ASP A 72 3.95 19.94 -24.88
C ASP A 72 4.22 19.69 -23.41
N LEU A 73 3.25 20.00 -22.53
CA LEU A 73 3.38 19.72 -21.10
C LEU A 73 3.40 18.21 -20.85
N ARG A 74 2.58 17.44 -21.57
CA ARG A 74 2.60 15.97 -21.48
C ARG A 74 3.92 15.38 -21.96
N ARG A 75 4.49 15.89 -23.06
CA ARG A 75 5.81 15.49 -23.57
C ARG A 75 6.90 15.80 -22.56
N GLU A 76 6.92 17.01 -22.00
CA GLU A 76 7.90 17.42 -21.02
C GLU A 76 7.84 16.56 -19.75
N VAL A 77 6.64 16.32 -19.22
CA VAL A 77 6.44 15.43 -18.07
C VAL A 77 6.89 14.00 -18.40
N ALA A 78 6.61 13.49 -19.60
CA ALA A 78 7.07 12.17 -20.02
C ALA A 78 8.60 12.07 -20.09
N THR A 79 9.26 13.08 -20.67
CA THR A 79 10.73 13.17 -20.72
C THR A 79 11.32 13.26 -19.31
N ASN A 80 10.74 14.07 -18.43
CA ASN A 80 11.14 14.16 -17.04
C ASN A 80 10.98 12.83 -16.29
N ILE A 81 9.91 12.08 -16.55
CA ILE A 81 9.70 10.76 -15.96
C ILE A 81 10.72 9.74 -16.49
N LYS A 82 11.01 9.74 -17.79
CA LYS A 82 12.05 8.90 -18.40
C LYS A 82 13.41 9.19 -17.77
N ARG A 83 13.81 10.46 -17.72
CA ARG A 83 15.04 10.92 -17.07
C ARG A 83 15.13 10.46 -15.62
N LEU A 84 14.08 10.65 -14.81
CA LEU A 84 14.05 10.19 -13.42
C LEU A 84 14.19 8.67 -13.27
N THR A 85 13.71 7.92 -14.26
CA THR A 85 13.76 6.44 -14.33
C THR A 85 15.15 5.95 -14.74
N GLU A 86 15.80 6.64 -15.66
CA GLU A 86 17.18 6.39 -16.10
C GLU A 86 18.18 6.68 -14.98
N ILE A 87 18.05 7.83 -14.31
CA ILE A 87 18.87 8.20 -13.13
C ILE A 87 18.72 7.17 -11.98
N GLY A 88 17.65 6.37 -11.96
CA GLY A 88 17.43 5.38 -10.90
C GLY A 88 16.95 5.98 -9.57
N SER A 89 16.54 7.26 -9.58
CA SER A 89 16.00 7.96 -8.41
C SER A 89 14.82 7.22 -7.77
N TYR A 90 14.58 7.40 -6.47
CA TYR A 90 13.44 6.79 -5.77
C TYR A 90 12.10 7.08 -6.47
N ARG A 91 11.92 8.31 -6.96
CA ARG A 91 10.74 8.71 -7.74
C ARG A 91 10.66 7.91 -9.05
N GLY A 92 11.75 7.78 -9.79
CA GLY A 92 11.82 6.99 -11.02
C GLY A 92 11.48 5.52 -10.80
N GLN A 93 12.06 4.88 -9.78
CA GLN A 93 11.73 3.49 -9.42
C GLN A 93 10.24 3.30 -9.09
N ARG A 94 9.63 4.28 -8.42
CA ARG A 94 8.20 4.28 -8.12
C ARG A 94 7.36 4.47 -9.38
N HIS A 95 7.76 5.35 -10.31
CA HIS A 95 7.14 5.47 -11.63
C HIS A 95 7.21 4.13 -12.40
N ARG A 96 8.37 3.48 -12.45
CA ARG A 96 8.57 2.16 -13.08
C ARG A 96 7.66 1.07 -12.47
N ARG A 97 7.44 1.12 -11.15
CA ARG A 97 6.58 0.17 -10.40
C ARG A 97 5.10 0.56 -10.36
N GLY A 98 4.70 1.62 -11.05
CA GLY A 98 3.33 2.15 -11.06
C GLY A 98 2.84 2.62 -9.68
N LEU A 99 3.74 3.04 -8.79
CA LEU A 99 3.44 3.43 -7.41
C LEU A 99 3.30 4.96 -7.25
N PRO A 100 2.50 5.43 -6.28
CA PRO A 100 2.41 6.84 -5.94
C PRO A 100 3.76 7.44 -5.57
N VAL A 101 4.02 8.67 -6.00
CA VAL A 101 5.35 9.32 -5.83
C VAL A 101 5.39 10.37 -4.71
N ARG A 102 4.30 11.09 -4.46
CA ARG A 102 4.23 12.22 -3.51
C ARG A 102 3.95 11.80 -2.05
N GLY A 103 4.73 10.86 -1.50
CA GLY A 103 4.64 10.49 -0.07
C GLY A 103 3.37 9.72 0.34
N GLN A 104 2.52 9.33 -0.61
CA GLN A 104 1.30 8.58 -0.35
C GLN A 104 1.61 7.13 0.08
N ARG A 105 0.79 6.59 1.00
CA ARG A 105 0.98 5.26 1.58
C ARG A 105 0.78 4.17 0.52
N THR A 106 1.85 3.43 0.21
CA THR A 106 1.86 2.40 -0.85
C THR A 106 0.95 1.21 -0.55
N ARG A 107 0.58 0.99 0.72
CA ARG A 107 -0.34 -0.11 1.09
C ARG A 107 -1.79 0.17 0.72
N THR A 108 -2.24 1.41 0.89
CA THR A 108 -3.65 1.81 0.68
C THR A 108 -3.85 2.46 -0.69
N ASN A 109 -2.93 3.35 -1.09
CA ASN A 109 -3.12 4.24 -2.24
C ASN A 109 -2.47 3.70 -3.51
N ALA A 110 -1.73 2.59 -3.45
CA ALA A 110 -1.13 2.00 -4.64
C ALA A 110 -2.17 1.59 -5.68
N ARG A 111 -3.42 1.34 -5.29
CA ARG A 111 -4.49 0.91 -6.19
C ARG A 111 -5.04 2.03 -7.07
N SER A 112 -5.09 3.26 -6.56
CA SER A 112 -5.47 4.43 -7.37
C SER A 112 -4.54 4.64 -8.57
N ARG A 113 -3.26 4.25 -8.44
CA ARG A 113 -2.26 4.38 -9.51
C ARG A 113 -1.98 3.10 -10.29
N ARG A 114 -2.00 1.92 -9.65
CA ARG A 114 -1.82 0.62 -10.32
C ARG A 114 -3.08 0.14 -11.06
N GLY A 115 -4.24 0.77 -10.82
CA GLY A 115 -5.51 0.36 -11.38
C GLY A 115 -6.08 -0.92 -10.75
N PRO A 116 -7.16 -1.49 -11.33
CA PRO A 116 -7.79 -2.73 -10.87
C PRO A 116 -6.82 -3.93 -10.91
N LYS A 117 -7.17 -5.05 -10.26
CA LYS A 117 -6.24 -6.19 -10.12
C LYS A 117 -6.34 -6.89 -11.46
N ARG A 118 -5.30 -6.76 -12.29
CA ARG A 118 -5.22 -7.53 -13.53
C ARG A 118 -5.09 -9.00 -13.12
N ALA A 119 -6.14 -9.78 -13.39
CA ALA A 119 -6.02 -11.22 -13.36
C ALA A 119 -5.04 -11.61 -14.47
N VAL A 120 -4.05 -12.43 -14.14
CA VAL A 120 -3.14 -12.97 -15.17
C VAL A 120 -3.98 -13.94 -16.01
N ALA A 121 -4.38 -13.51 -17.22
CA ALA A 121 -5.12 -14.35 -18.16
C ALA A 121 -4.33 -15.65 -18.39
N GLY A 122 -5.00 -16.81 -18.27
CA GLY A 122 -4.40 -18.13 -18.47
C GLY A 122 -3.91 -18.85 -17.20
N LYS A 123 -3.90 -18.22 -16.01
CA LYS A 123 -3.65 -18.94 -14.75
C LYS A 123 -4.94 -19.15 -13.97
N LYS A 124 -5.80 -20.06 -14.43
CA LYS A 124 -6.68 -20.78 -13.50
C LYS A 124 -5.73 -21.60 -12.63
N LYS A 125 -5.37 -21.05 -11.46
CA LYS A 125 -4.52 -21.73 -10.50
C LYS A 125 -5.36 -22.89 -9.96
N VAL A 126 -5.40 -24.01 -10.68
CA VAL A 126 -5.75 -25.30 -10.11
C VAL A 126 -4.64 -25.56 -9.12
N VAL A 127 -4.86 -25.10 -7.89
CA VAL A 127 -3.99 -25.48 -6.78
C VAL A 127 -4.26 -26.96 -6.60
N ARG A 128 -3.54 -27.81 -7.34
CA ARG A 128 -3.30 -29.19 -6.89
C ARG A 128 -2.63 -29.01 -5.55
N THR A 129 -3.39 -29.18 -4.48
CA THR A 129 -2.87 -29.29 -3.13
C THR A 129 -1.90 -30.47 -3.16
N ARG A 130 -0.62 -30.18 -3.36
CA ARG A 130 0.43 -31.19 -3.15
C ARG A 130 0.18 -31.75 -1.76
N ARG A 131 0.00 -33.07 -1.68
CA ARG A 131 -0.14 -33.78 -0.42
C ARG A 131 1.08 -33.39 0.41
N ARG A 132 0.88 -32.74 1.55
CA ARG A 132 1.98 -32.35 2.43
C ARG A 132 2.66 -33.63 2.87
N GLU A 133 3.93 -33.77 2.51
CA GLU A 133 4.76 -34.86 3.00
C GLU A 133 4.83 -34.78 4.52
N ARG A 134 4.55 -35.90 5.18
CA ARG A 134 4.70 -36.01 6.63
C ARG A 134 6.18 -36.23 6.90
N LYS A 135 6.90 -35.14 7.20
CA LYS A 135 8.23 -35.23 7.79
C LYS A 135 8.08 -35.60 9.26
N ASN A 136 8.96 -36.47 9.74
CA ASN A 136 9.10 -36.80 11.15
C ASN A 136 10.25 -35.97 11.72
N VAL A 137 9.93 -34.96 12.52
CA VAL A 137 10.92 -34.02 13.08
C VAL A 137 10.81 -34.10 14.59
N VAL A 138 11.89 -34.45 15.27
CA VAL A 138 11.87 -34.70 16.73
C VAL A 138 12.05 -33.41 17.53
N ALA A 139 12.92 -32.52 17.05
CA ALA A 139 13.28 -31.27 17.72
C ALA A 139 13.12 -30.09 16.75
N GLY A 140 12.65 -28.95 17.27
CA GLY A 140 12.42 -27.77 16.46
C GLY A 140 12.43 -26.46 17.25
N GLN A 141 11.96 -25.40 16.59
CA GLN A 141 11.87 -24.06 17.14
C GLN A 141 10.44 -23.54 17.01
N ALA A 142 9.96 -22.82 18.03
CA ALA A 142 8.66 -22.18 18.05
C ALA A 142 8.84 -20.66 18.07
N HIS A 143 8.49 -20.00 16.96
CA HIS A 143 8.49 -18.54 16.88
C HIS A 143 7.11 -17.99 17.23
N ILE A 144 7.04 -17.20 18.30
CA ILE A 144 5.83 -16.53 18.80
C ILE A 144 5.93 -15.05 18.50
N GLN A 145 5.17 -14.57 17.51
CA GLN A 145 5.02 -13.15 17.23
C GLN A 145 3.80 -12.59 17.95
N SER A 146 4.03 -11.90 19.07
CA SER A 146 3.00 -11.26 19.88
C SER A 146 2.96 -9.75 19.64
N THR A 147 1.98 -9.29 18.86
CA THR A 147 1.72 -7.85 18.66
C THR A 147 0.50 -7.41 19.47
N PHE A 148 0.29 -6.11 19.64
CA PHE A 148 -0.89 -5.57 20.35
C PHE A 148 -2.24 -5.98 19.76
N ASN A 149 -2.30 -6.41 18.49
CA ASN A 149 -3.56 -6.67 17.79
C ASN A 149 -3.75 -8.15 17.40
N ASN A 150 -2.69 -8.96 17.49
CA ASN A 150 -2.70 -10.33 16.99
C ASN A 150 -1.50 -11.12 17.52
N THR A 151 -1.71 -12.41 17.71
CA THR A 151 -0.67 -13.42 17.92
C THR A 151 -0.55 -14.33 16.71
N ILE A 152 0.69 -14.61 16.31
CA ILE A 152 1.01 -15.55 15.24
C ILE A 152 2.07 -16.49 15.81
N ILE A 153 1.83 -17.79 15.66
CA ILE A 153 2.72 -18.83 16.15
C ILE A 153 3.10 -19.68 14.95
N SER A 154 4.39 -19.88 14.75
CA SER A 154 4.94 -20.75 13.73
C SER A 154 5.95 -21.69 14.37
N ILE A 155 5.77 -22.97 14.13
CA ILE A 155 6.63 -24.03 14.59
C ILE A 155 7.42 -24.55 13.37
N SER A 156 8.73 -24.59 13.51
CA SER A 156 9.68 -24.92 12.44
C SER A 156 10.73 -25.94 12.89
N ASP A 157 11.40 -26.52 11.91
CA ASP A 157 12.63 -27.30 12.11
C ASP A 157 13.77 -26.38 12.58
N ILE A 158 14.90 -26.97 12.98
CA ILE A 158 16.12 -26.24 13.35
C ILE A 158 16.65 -25.38 12.17
N GLU A 159 16.42 -25.83 10.94
CA GLU A 159 16.76 -25.09 9.71
C GLU A 159 15.83 -23.90 9.42
N GLY A 160 14.74 -23.74 10.18
CA GLY A 160 13.74 -22.68 9.97
C GLY A 160 12.64 -23.01 8.96
N ASN A 161 12.56 -24.27 8.49
CA ASN A 161 11.46 -24.74 7.65
C ASN A 161 10.17 -24.89 8.49
N VAL A 162 9.12 -24.13 8.16
CA VAL A 162 7.86 -24.12 8.94
C VAL A 162 7.05 -25.39 8.70
N ILE A 163 6.82 -26.17 9.76
CA ILE A 163 5.95 -27.35 9.76
C ILE A 163 4.50 -26.91 9.91
N SER A 164 4.22 -26.17 10.99
CA SER A 164 2.88 -25.74 11.36
C SER A 164 2.88 -24.26 11.70
N TRP A 165 1.78 -23.59 11.37
CA TRP A 165 1.58 -22.20 11.79
C TRP A 165 0.10 -21.93 12.02
N GLY A 166 -0.16 -20.90 12.81
CA GLY A 166 -1.50 -20.46 13.16
C GLY A 166 -1.49 -19.02 13.62
N SER A 167 -2.65 -18.40 13.60
CA SER A 167 -2.85 -17.06 14.16
C SER A 167 -4.22 -17.00 14.83
N ALA A 168 -4.41 -16.04 15.75
CA ALA A 168 -5.71 -15.83 16.37
C ALA A 168 -6.82 -15.61 15.33
N GLY A 169 -6.51 -14.93 14.22
CA GLY A 169 -7.45 -14.78 13.10
C GLY A 169 -7.81 -16.08 12.39
N ALA A 170 -6.87 -17.04 12.32
CA ALA A 170 -7.11 -18.35 11.68
C ALA A 170 -8.00 -19.26 12.56
N GLN A 171 -7.99 -19.06 13.88
CA GLN A 171 -8.88 -19.76 14.83
C GLN A 171 -10.27 -19.11 14.94
N GLY A 172 -10.59 -18.16 14.07
CA GLY A 172 -11.93 -17.56 14.01
C GLY A 172 -12.12 -16.29 14.85
N PHE A 173 -11.12 -15.84 15.62
CA PHE A 173 -11.23 -14.58 16.35
C PHE A 173 -11.19 -13.38 15.40
N LYS A 174 -12.12 -12.45 15.58
CA LYS A 174 -12.26 -11.23 14.76
C LYS A 174 -12.10 -9.97 15.61
N GLY A 175 -11.70 -8.87 14.96
CA GLY A 175 -11.60 -7.56 15.61
C GLY A 175 -10.61 -7.53 16.78
N SER A 176 -11.01 -6.86 17.86
CA SER A 176 -10.24 -6.72 19.12
C SER A 176 -10.08 -8.05 19.85
N ARG A 177 -10.93 -9.05 19.62
CA ARG A 177 -10.82 -10.36 20.28
C ARG A 177 -9.57 -11.15 19.89
N LYS A 178 -8.83 -10.71 18.88
CA LYS A 178 -7.57 -11.34 18.44
C LYS A 178 -6.36 -11.01 19.32
N SER A 179 -6.41 -9.93 20.09
CA SER A 179 -5.30 -9.51 20.95
C SER A 179 -5.35 -10.12 22.34
N THR A 180 -6.41 -10.88 22.65
CA THR A 180 -6.61 -11.45 23.98
C THR A 180 -5.65 -12.62 24.21
N PRO A 181 -5.22 -12.85 25.47
CA PRO A 181 -4.39 -14.00 25.83
C PRO A 181 -5.10 -15.33 25.55
N PHE A 182 -6.44 -15.38 25.70
CA PHE A 182 -7.24 -16.56 25.37
C PHE A 182 -7.12 -16.96 23.89
N ALA A 183 -7.13 -15.98 22.99
CA ALA A 183 -6.94 -16.25 21.57
C ALA A 183 -5.53 -16.79 21.27
N ALA A 184 -4.52 -16.33 22.03
CA ALA A 184 -3.16 -16.85 21.94
C ALA A 184 -3.06 -18.30 22.41
N GLN A 185 -3.70 -18.64 23.53
CA GLN A 185 -3.79 -20.01 24.06
C GLN A 185 -4.39 -20.96 23.03
N GLN A 186 -5.59 -20.66 22.51
CA GLN A 186 -6.23 -21.54 21.53
C GLN A 186 -5.42 -21.68 20.23
N THR A 187 -4.70 -20.63 19.83
CA THR A 187 -3.81 -20.68 18.67
C THR A 187 -2.59 -21.56 18.93
N ALA A 188 -1.98 -21.45 20.11
CA ALA A 188 -0.84 -22.25 20.53
C ALA A 188 -1.22 -23.74 20.59
N GLU A 189 -2.33 -24.06 21.23
CA GLU A 189 -2.83 -25.43 21.34
C GLU A 189 -3.04 -26.09 19.96
N ALA A 190 -3.72 -25.39 19.06
CA ALA A 190 -4.02 -25.90 17.73
C ALA A 190 -2.76 -26.03 16.85
N THR A 191 -1.75 -25.17 17.04
CA THR A 191 -0.47 -25.27 16.31
C THR A 191 0.41 -26.38 16.87
N ALA A 192 0.41 -26.57 18.18
CA ALA A 192 1.11 -27.65 18.88
C ALA A 192 0.57 -29.02 18.47
N LYS A 193 -0.76 -29.21 18.49
CA LYS A 193 -1.42 -30.45 18.04
C LYS A 193 -0.97 -30.86 16.62
N ARG A 194 -0.93 -29.88 15.71
CA ARG A 194 -0.42 -30.11 14.33
C ARG A 194 1.07 -30.44 14.30
N ALA A 195 1.88 -29.87 15.18
CA ALA A 195 3.31 -30.19 15.25
C ALA A 195 3.56 -31.59 15.84
N LEU A 196 2.76 -32.00 16.83
CA LEU A 196 2.79 -33.34 17.42
C LEU A 196 2.44 -34.43 16.38
N GLU A 197 1.50 -34.17 15.47
CA GLU A 197 1.21 -35.06 14.33
C GLU A 197 2.43 -35.31 13.42
N HIS A 198 3.41 -34.41 13.45
CA HIS A 198 4.67 -34.49 12.72
C HIS A 198 5.84 -35.02 13.57
N GLY A 199 5.57 -35.53 14.78
CA GLY A 199 6.55 -36.22 15.63
C GLY A 199 7.41 -35.31 16.52
N MET A 200 7.08 -34.01 16.61
CA MET A 200 7.82 -33.04 17.41
C MET A 200 7.65 -33.29 18.91
N ARG A 201 8.77 -33.32 19.64
CA ARG A 201 8.80 -33.53 21.09
C ARG A 201 9.39 -32.35 21.84
N SER A 202 10.54 -31.86 21.39
CA SER A 202 11.24 -30.75 22.02
C SER A 202 11.23 -29.50 21.14
N ILE A 203 11.05 -28.33 21.78
CA ILE A 203 11.04 -27.04 21.10
C ILE A 203 11.86 -25.99 21.86
N GLU A 204 12.59 -25.18 21.11
CA GLU A 204 13.15 -23.93 21.61
C GLU A 204 12.20 -22.78 21.26
N VAL A 205 11.84 -21.94 22.24
CA VAL A 205 10.82 -20.90 22.05
C VAL A 205 11.46 -19.53 21.87
N PHE A 206 11.19 -18.91 20.72
CA PHE A 206 11.61 -17.55 20.38
C PHE A 206 10.41 -16.61 20.41
N VAL A 207 10.44 -15.64 21.32
CA VAL A 207 9.34 -14.69 21.53
C VAL A 207 9.67 -13.34 20.91
N ARG A 208 8.73 -12.73 20.19
CA ARG A 208 8.91 -11.42 19.54
C ARG A 208 7.73 -10.50 19.77
N GLY A 209 8.02 -9.27 20.20
CA GLY A 209 7.07 -8.16 20.31
C GLY A 209 6.25 -8.17 21.60
N PRO A 210 5.76 -7.01 22.07
CA PRO A 210 5.31 -6.80 23.46
C PRO A 210 3.88 -7.26 23.79
N GLY A 211 3.15 -7.91 22.87
CA GLY A 211 1.71 -8.17 23.05
C GLY A 211 1.38 -9.12 24.22
N ALA A 212 0.16 -9.02 24.76
CA ALA A 212 -0.31 -9.77 25.92
C ALA A 212 -0.34 -11.31 25.75
N GLY A 213 -0.26 -11.83 24.52
CA GLY A 213 -0.32 -13.25 24.25
C GLY A 213 1.00 -14.02 24.40
N ARG A 214 2.08 -13.40 24.88
CA ARG A 214 3.40 -14.05 25.04
C ARG A 214 3.35 -15.25 25.98
N GLU A 215 3.05 -14.99 27.25
CA GLU A 215 3.09 -16.02 28.29
C GLU A 215 2.00 -17.07 28.10
N ALA A 216 0.81 -16.64 27.71
CA ALA A 216 -0.32 -17.54 27.43
C ALA A 216 0.03 -18.56 26.33
N ALA A 217 0.75 -18.14 25.29
CA ALA A 217 1.19 -19.04 24.23
C ALA A 217 2.25 -20.04 24.74
N ILE A 218 3.23 -19.59 25.51
CA ILE A 218 4.29 -20.48 26.07
C ILE A 218 3.67 -21.54 26.99
N ARG A 219 2.82 -21.13 27.94
CA ARG A 219 2.14 -22.05 28.86
C ARG A 219 1.28 -23.06 28.11
N SER A 220 0.60 -22.62 27.05
CA SER A 220 -0.23 -23.51 26.23
C SER A 220 0.60 -24.51 25.44
N LEU A 221 1.78 -24.14 24.93
CA LEU A 221 2.69 -25.07 24.23
C LEU A 221 3.19 -26.16 25.19
N GLN A 222 3.56 -25.78 26.41
CA GLN A 222 3.95 -26.72 27.47
C GLN A 222 2.78 -27.64 27.84
N ALA A 223 1.58 -27.09 28.06
CA ALA A 223 0.39 -27.85 28.43
C ALA A 223 -0.04 -28.87 27.37
N THR A 224 0.26 -28.64 26.09
CA THR A 224 0.00 -29.61 25.01
C THR A 224 0.97 -30.79 24.96
N GLY A 225 2.05 -30.78 25.74
CA GLY A 225 3.03 -31.87 25.80
C GLY A 225 4.27 -31.66 24.93
N LEU A 226 4.55 -30.42 24.49
CA LEU A 226 5.86 -30.08 23.90
C LEU A 226 6.82 -29.67 25.02
N GLU A 227 7.99 -30.29 25.06
CA GLU A 227 9.05 -29.95 26.01
C GLU A 227 9.75 -28.66 25.57
N VAL A 228 9.65 -27.61 26.39
CA VAL A 228 10.31 -26.33 26.11
C VAL A 228 11.72 -26.34 26.70
N SER A 229 12.73 -26.31 25.82
CA SER A 229 14.15 -26.35 26.23
C SER A 229 14.66 -25.00 26.71
N ALA A 230 14.43 -23.94 25.93
CA ALA A 230 14.80 -22.56 26.27
C ALA A 230 13.75 -21.56 25.77
N ILE A 231 13.71 -20.41 26.44
CA ILE A 231 12.85 -19.28 26.08
C ILE A 231 13.74 -18.07 25.85
N THR A 232 13.75 -17.54 24.63
CA THR A 232 14.55 -16.37 24.25
C THR A 232 13.65 -15.25 23.71
N ASP A 233 13.85 -14.02 24.19
CA ASP A 233 13.16 -12.84 23.63
C ASP A 233 14.03 -12.22 22.52
N VAL A 234 13.55 -12.31 21.28
CA VAL A 234 14.19 -11.78 20.08
C VAL A 234 13.50 -10.51 19.57
N THR A 235 12.95 -9.72 20.49
CA THR A 235 12.32 -8.44 20.12
C THR A 235 13.34 -7.46 19.55
N PRO A 236 13.17 -6.98 18.31
CA PRO A 236 14.13 -6.09 17.69
C PRO A 236 14.07 -4.71 18.36
N ILE A 237 15.12 -4.35 19.09
CA ILE A 237 15.30 -3.02 19.67
C ILE A 237 16.03 -2.16 18.63
N PRO A 238 15.41 -1.09 18.11
CA PRO A 238 16.06 -0.25 17.11
C PRO A 238 17.11 0.68 17.73
N HIS A 239 18.32 0.69 17.20
CA HIS A 239 19.39 1.63 17.59
C HIS A 239 19.24 2.97 16.83
N ASN A 240 18.25 3.78 17.21
CA ASN A 240 18.00 5.12 16.64
C ASN A 240 17.97 5.17 15.09
N GLY A 241 17.49 4.12 14.44
CA GLY A 241 17.44 4.03 12.97
C GLY A 241 16.33 4.88 12.33
N CYS A 242 15.25 4.24 11.89
CA CYS A 242 14.15 4.97 11.24
C CYS A 242 13.35 5.79 12.26
N ARG A 243 13.02 7.05 11.92
CA ARG A 243 12.12 7.90 12.71
C ARG A 243 10.78 7.19 12.93
N PRO A 244 10.30 7.05 14.19
CA PRO A 244 9.02 6.42 14.47
C PRO A 244 7.84 7.24 13.89
N PRO A 245 6.70 6.61 13.58
CA PRO A 245 5.50 7.32 13.16
C PRO A 245 5.08 8.38 14.18
N LYS A 246 4.48 9.48 13.70
CA LYS A 246 3.96 10.55 14.57
C LYS A 246 3.03 9.96 15.64
N ARG A 247 3.20 10.41 16.89
CA ARG A 247 2.36 10.01 18.03
C ARG A 247 0.89 10.23 17.68
N ARG A 248 0.07 9.20 17.95
CA ARG A 248 -1.37 9.24 17.76
C ARG A 248 -1.97 10.25 18.77
N ARG A 249 -2.89 11.11 18.30
CA ARG A 249 -3.57 12.17 19.09
C ARG A 249 -4.98 11.78 19.53
N VAL A 250 -5.27 10.48 19.54
CA VAL A 250 -6.59 9.96 19.93
C VAL A 250 -6.67 9.90 21.43
#